data_AF-A0A951DV41-F1
#
_entry.id   AF-A0A951DV41-F1
#
_cell.length_a   1.000
_cell.length_b   1.000
_cell.length_c   1.000
_cell.angle_alpha   90.00
_cell.angle_beta   90.00
_cell.angle_gamma   90.00
#
_symmetry.space_group_name_H-M   'P 1'
#
loop_
_entity.id
_entity.type
_entity.pdbx_description
1 polymer ?
#
loop_
_entity_poly.entity_id
_entity_poly.type
_entity_poly.pdbx_seq_one_letter_code
_entity_poly.pdbx_strand_id
1 'polypeptide(L)'
;MTPAQRPSLILASASPRRLQLLEQIGVTPDQMIPADIDEAPRKGEAPRSLATRLAREKAEAAAKIARLKGDGASAIVLAADTVVAVGRRILPKPELVDEAAACLRLLSGRAH
;
A
#
# COMPACT_ATOMS: atom_id res chain seq x y z
N MET A 1 33.65 -8.96 17.16
CA MET A 1 32.30 -9.50 16.98
C MET A 1 31.63 -8.67 15.90
N THR A 2 31.40 -9.24 14.72
CA THR A 2 30.67 -8.55 13.64
C THR A 2 29.22 -8.37 14.11
N PRO A 3 28.65 -7.15 14.11
CA PRO A 3 27.25 -6.97 14.51
C PRO A 3 26.37 -7.86 13.63
N ALA A 4 25.45 -8.60 14.24
CA ALA A 4 24.47 -9.38 13.51
C ALA A 4 23.71 -8.43 12.58
N GLN A 5 23.82 -8.67 11.27
CA GLN A 5 23.26 -7.79 10.26
C GLN A 5 21.73 -7.90 10.33
N ARG A 6 21.06 -6.84 10.77
CA ARG A 6 19.60 -6.80 10.82
C ARG A 6 19.03 -6.98 9.40
N PRO A 7 17.85 -7.58 9.24
CA PRO A 7 17.19 -7.65 7.95
C PRO A 7 16.95 -6.24 7.37
N SER A 8 17.13 -6.09 6.05
CA SER A 8 16.87 -4.84 5.33
C SER A 8 15.36 -4.59 5.25
N LEU A 9 14.89 -3.40 5.62
CA LEU A 9 13.48 -3.03 5.55
C LEU A 9 13.18 -2.33 4.21
N ILE A 10 12.32 -2.93 3.40
CA ILE A 10 11.87 -2.38 2.12
C ILE A 10 10.43 -1.89 2.26
N LEU A 11 10.19 -0.61 1.97
CA LEU A 11 8.84 -0.06 1.86
C LEU A 11 8.33 -0.21 0.42
N ALA A 12 7.34 -1.08 0.24
CA ALA A 12 6.67 -1.33 -1.03
C ALA A 12 5.59 -0.27 -1.35
N SER A 13 5.95 1.01 -1.25
CA SER A 13 5.01 2.11 -1.47
C SER A 13 5.67 3.38 -1.98
N ALA A 14 5.01 4.05 -2.93
CA ALA A 14 5.35 5.40 -3.36
C ALA A 14 4.71 6.51 -2.48
N SER A 15 3.91 6.15 -1.47
CA SER A 15 3.13 7.12 -0.70
C SER A 15 4.01 7.90 0.30
N PRO A 16 4.13 9.23 0.17
CA PRO A 16 4.89 10.05 1.13
C PRO A 16 4.31 9.95 2.55
N ARG A 17 2.99 9.82 2.66
CA ARG A 17 2.29 9.67 3.95
C ARG A 17 2.69 8.39 4.68
N ARG A 18 2.92 7.28 3.97
CA ARG A 18 3.34 6.02 4.60
C ARG A 18 4.78 6.08 5.10
N LEU A 19 5.66 6.76 4.37
CA LEU A 19 7.01 7.05 4.83
C LEU A 19 6.98 7.89 6.11
N GLN A 20 6.20 8.98 6.13
CA GLN A 20 6.03 9.83 7.30
C GLN A 20 5.49 9.07 8.53
N LEU A 21 4.56 8.12 8.34
CA LEU A 21 4.06 7.28 9.44
C LEU A 21 5.14 6.38 10.05
N LEU A 22 6.06 5.85 9.23
CA LEU A 22 7.20 5.09 9.72
C LEU A 22 8.19 5.99 10.46
N GLU A 23 8.48 7.17 9.91
CA GLU A 23 9.36 8.16 10.54
C GLU A 23 8.84 8.59 11.91
N GLN A 24 7.51 8.75 12.08
CA GLN A 24 6.87 9.07 13.36
C GLN A 24 7.14 8.05 14.47
N ILE A 25 7.38 6.79 14.11
CA ILE A 25 7.72 5.72 15.06
C ILE A 25 9.23 5.40 15.09
N GLY A 26 10.06 6.28 14.49
CA GLY A 26 11.51 6.11 14.45
C GLY A 26 12.00 5.00 13.52
N VAL A 27 11.19 4.60 12.54
CA VAL A 27 11.54 3.57 11.56
C VAL A 27 11.82 4.23 10.21
N THR A 28 13.00 3.98 9.66
CA THR A 28 13.37 4.41 8.30
C THR A 28 13.61 3.16 7.45
N PRO A 29 12.90 2.99 6.32
CA PRO A 29 13.15 1.89 5.42
C PRO A 29 14.52 2.07 4.75
N ASP A 30 15.26 0.97 4.58
CA ASP A 30 16.55 0.97 3.88
C ASP A 30 16.36 1.17 2.37
N GLN A 31 15.20 0.76 1.82
CA GLN A 31 14.85 0.97 0.42
C GLN A 31 13.35 1.23 0.23
N MET A 32 13.01 1.95 -0.85
CA MET A 32 11.64 2.11 -1.33
C MET A 32 11.50 1.45 -2.70
N ILE A 33 10.59 0.49 -2.83
CA ILE A 33 10.31 -0.21 -4.09
C ILE A 33 8.81 -0.15 -4.34
N PRO A 34 8.29 0.92 -4.95
CA PRO A 34 6.87 0.98 -5.28
C PRO A 34 6.52 -0.12 -6.27
N ALA A 35 5.39 -0.79 -6.04
CA ALA A 35 4.87 -1.83 -6.91
C ALA A 35 3.89 -1.22 -7.92
N ASP A 36 4.08 -1.60 -9.18
CA ASP A 36 3.16 -1.33 -10.28
C ASP A 36 2.32 -2.59 -10.52
N ILE A 37 1.07 -2.56 -10.07
CA ILE A 37 0.13 -3.69 -10.14
C ILE A 37 -1.24 -3.19 -10.62
N ASP A 38 -2.06 -4.10 -11.13
CA ASP A 38 -3.46 -3.80 -11.40
C ASP A 38 -4.26 -3.65 -10.10
N GLU A 39 -4.66 -2.42 -9.81
CA GLU A 39 -5.41 -2.07 -8.60
C GLU A 39 -6.94 -2.21 -8.77
N ALA A 40 -7.42 -2.60 -9.95
CA ALA A 40 -8.84 -2.73 -10.22
C ALA A 40 -9.51 -3.75 -9.28
N PRO A 41 -10.70 -3.44 -8.72
CA PRO A 41 -11.47 -4.40 -7.94
C PRO A 41 -11.93 -5.57 -8.80
N ARG A 42 -11.83 -6.79 -8.28
CA ARG A 42 -12.42 -7.98 -8.92
C ARG A 42 -13.94 -7.95 -8.78
N LYS A 43 -14.64 -8.66 -9.67
CA LYS A 43 -16.12 -8.74 -9.63
C LYS A 43 -16.60 -9.24 -8.26
N GLY A 44 -17.40 -8.42 -7.57
CA GLY A 44 -17.98 -8.74 -6.27
C GLY A 44 -17.00 -8.67 -5.08
N GLU A 45 -15.77 -8.19 -5.31
CA GLU A 45 -14.75 -8.07 -4.27
C GLU A 45 -15.20 -7.07 -3.18
N ALA A 46 -15.11 -7.47 -1.91
CA ALA A 46 -15.43 -6.59 -0.80
C ALA A 46 -14.27 -5.61 -0.52
N PRO A 47 -14.54 -4.40 0.02
CA PRO A 47 -13.50 -3.39 0.27
C PRO A 47 -12.31 -3.90 1.08
N ARG A 48 -12.57 -4.65 2.15
CA ARG A 48 -11.52 -5.25 3.00
C ARG A 48 -10.69 -6.29 2.25
N SER A 49 -11.34 -7.09 1.41
CA SER A 49 -10.66 -8.10 0.58
C SER A 49 -9.77 -7.44 -0.46
N LEU A 50 -10.26 -6.37 -1.10
CA LEU A 50 -9.48 -5.55 -2.04
C LEU A 50 -8.23 -5.00 -1.37
N ALA A 51 -8.36 -4.29 -0.24
CA ALA A 51 -7.22 -3.71 0.46
C ALA A 51 -6.18 -4.78 0.87
N THR A 52 -6.64 -5.91 1.39
CA THR A 52 -5.76 -7.02 1.76
C THR A 52 -5.03 -7.60 0.56
N ARG A 53 -5.75 -7.83 -0.55
CA ARG A 53 -5.18 -8.35 -1.78
C ARG A 53 -4.14 -7.40 -2.36
N LEU A 54 -4.49 -6.13 -2.52
CA LEU A 54 -3.57 -5.13 -3.09
C LEU A 54 -2.33 -4.95 -2.22
N ALA A 55 -2.47 -4.90 -0.90
CA ALA A 55 -1.31 -4.84 0.00
C ALA A 55 -0.38 -6.05 -0.21
N ARG A 56 -0.96 -7.25 -0.32
CA ARG A 56 -0.21 -8.49 -0.57
C ARG A 56 0.48 -8.49 -1.93
N GLU A 57 -0.25 -8.17 -3.00
CA GLU A 57 0.29 -8.14 -4.37
C GLU A 57 1.41 -7.10 -4.50
N LYS A 58 1.28 -5.93 -3.84
CA LYS A 58 2.35 -4.92 -3.74
C LYS A 58 3.59 -5.47 -3.04
N ALA A 59 3.43 -6.19 -1.92
CA ALA A 59 4.54 -6.82 -1.22
C ALA A 59 5.25 -7.89 -2.07
N GLU A 60 4.47 -8.76 -2.73
CA GLU A 60 5.00 -9.83 -3.58
C GLU A 60 5.77 -9.28 -4.78
N ALA A 61 5.24 -8.22 -5.43
CA ALA A 61 5.92 -7.53 -6.53
C ALA A 61 7.25 -6.90 -6.09
N ALA A 62 7.25 -6.17 -4.97
CA ALA A 62 8.48 -5.57 -4.42
C ALA A 62 9.50 -6.64 -4.00
N ALA A 63 9.06 -7.74 -3.38
CA ALA A 63 9.92 -8.86 -3.01
C ALA A 63 10.58 -9.52 -4.24
N LYS A 64 9.84 -9.66 -5.35
CA LYS A 64 10.40 -10.16 -6.61
C LYS A 64 11.50 -9.23 -7.13
N ILE A 65 11.27 -7.92 -7.13
CA ILE A 65 12.28 -6.93 -7.56
C ILE A 65 13.51 -6.97 -6.65
N ALA A 66 13.33 -7.01 -5.33
CA ALA A 66 14.43 -7.08 -4.36
C ALA A 66 15.31 -8.33 -4.57
N ARG A 67 14.69 -9.48 -4.85
CA ARG A 67 15.42 -10.72 -5.18
C ARG A 67 16.24 -10.59 -6.46
N LEU A 68 15.69 -9.96 -7.50
CA LEU A 68 16.41 -9.74 -8.76
C LEU A 68 17.62 -8.81 -8.60
N LYS A 69 17.58 -7.89 -7.63
CA LYS A 69 18.70 -6.98 -7.31
C LYS A 69 19.77 -7.58 -6.41
N GLY A 70 19.58 -8.80 -5.90
CA GLY A 70 20.51 -9.45 -4.96
C GLY A 70 20.26 -9.10 -3.48
N ASP A 71 19.29 -8.24 -3.19
CA ASP A 71 18.96 -7.78 -1.82
C ASP A 71 17.98 -8.71 -1.09
N GLY A 72 17.48 -9.75 -1.77
CA GLY A 72 16.31 -10.52 -1.31
C GLY A 72 16.55 -11.56 -0.21
N ALA A 73 17.79 -11.91 0.14
CA ALA A 73 18.08 -13.03 1.05
C ALA A 73 17.72 -12.74 2.52
N SER A 74 17.66 -11.47 2.92
CA SER A 74 17.37 -11.04 4.29
C SER A 74 16.43 -9.82 4.37
N ALA A 75 15.69 -9.51 3.30
CA ALA A 75 14.81 -8.34 3.30
C ALA A 75 13.43 -8.63 3.91
N ILE A 76 12.94 -7.68 4.70
CA ILE A 76 11.54 -7.57 5.14
C ILE A 76 10.85 -6.58 4.23
N VAL A 77 9.77 -7.00 3.56
CA VAL A 77 8.98 -6.12 2.70
C VAL A 77 7.72 -5.70 3.44
N LEU A 78 7.54 -4.39 3.62
CA LEU A 78 6.34 -3.79 4.17
C LEU A 78 5.51 -3.15 3.06
N ALA A 79 4.27 -3.60 2.91
CA ALA A 79 3.31 -3.02 1.97
C ALA A 79 2.00 -2.71 2.70
N ALA A 80 1.25 -1.76 2.15
CA ALA A 80 -0.08 -1.44 2.61
C ALA A 80 -0.92 -0.90 1.45
N ASP A 81 -2.22 -1.12 1.55
CA ASP A 81 -3.21 -0.53 0.67
C ASP A 81 -4.32 0.13 1.49
N THR A 82 -5.09 1.02 0.86
CA THR A 82 -6.11 1.81 1.54
C THR A 82 -7.29 2.00 0.61
N VAL A 83 -8.44 1.45 1.02
CA VAL A 83 -9.70 1.52 0.27
C VAL A 83 -10.70 2.31 1.10
N VAL A 84 -11.34 3.30 0.48
CA VAL A 84 -12.48 4.01 1.05
C VAL A 84 -13.75 3.41 0.48
N ALA A 85 -14.74 3.14 1.33
CA ALA A 85 -16.01 2.59 0.88
C ALA A 85 -17.18 3.13 1.69
N VAL A 86 -18.38 3.14 1.10
CA VAL A 86 -19.62 3.38 1.85
C VAL A 86 -20.47 2.12 1.77
N GLY A 87 -20.58 1.40 2.88
CA GLY A 87 -21.11 0.04 2.90
C GLY A 87 -20.25 -0.90 2.05
N ARG A 88 -20.82 -1.45 0.96
CA ARG A 88 -20.08 -2.29 0.00
C ARG A 88 -19.53 -1.53 -1.22
N ARG A 89 -19.86 -0.24 -1.35
CA ARG A 89 -19.45 0.56 -2.51
C ARG A 89 -18.04 1.09 -2.30
N ILE A 90 -17.07 0.55 -3.04
CA ILE A 90 -15.72 1.09 -3.13
C ILE A 90 -15.77 2.43 -3.87
N LEU A 91 -15.14 3.45 -3.29
CA LEU A 91 -14.99 4.75 -3.94
C LEU A 91 -13.71 4.75 -4.79
N PRO A 92 -13.77 5.27 -6.03
CA PRO A 92 -12.58 5.36 -6.88
C PRO A 92 -11.60 6.39 -6.30
N LYS A 93 -10.35 6.30 -6.73
CA LYS A 93 -9.42 7.42 -6.59
C LYS A 93 -9.85 8.48 -7.62
N PRO A 94 -10.33 9.65 -7.20
CA PRO A 94 -10.82 10.65 -8.14
C PRO A 94 -9.64 11.25 -8.92
N GLU A 95 -9.79 11.35 -10.23
CA GLU A 95 -8.85 12.06 -11.10
C GLU A 95 -9.33 13.48 -11.39
N LEU A 96 -10.65 13.70 -11.30
CA LEU A 96 -11.30 14.99 -11.55
C LEU A 96 -11.99 15.55 -10.29
N VAL A 97 -12.11 16.88 -10.24
CA VAL A 97 -12.76 17.59 -9.13
C VAL A 97 -14.21 17.14 -8.96
N ASP A 98 -14.94 16.92 -10.05
CA ASP A 98 -16.35 16.48 -10.00
C ASP A 98 -16.51 15.07 -9.44
N GLU A 99 -15.55 14.17 -9.72
CA GLU A 99 -15.50 12.82 -9.15
C GLU A 99 -15.22 12.88 -7.64
N ALA A 100 -14.26 13.73 -7.24
CA ALA A 100 -13.97 13.97 -5.83
C ALA A 100 -15.20 14.52 -5.09
N ALA A 101 -15.88 15.51 -5.67
CA ALA A 101 -17.11 16.07 -5.12
C ALA A 101 -18.23 15.02 -5.02
N ALA A 102 -18.37 14.14 -6.01
CA ALA A 102 -19.33 13.03 -5.96
C ALA A 102 -18.99 12.03 -4.84
N CYS A 103 -17.71 11.69 -4.66
CA CYS A 103 -17.25 10.85 -3.55
C CYS A 103 -17.54 11.51 -2.19
N LEU A 104 -17.22 12.79 -2.02
CA LEU A 104 -17.49 13.53 -0.78
C LEU A 104 -18.99 13.61 -0.47
N ARG A 105 -19.84 13.86 -1.48
CA ARG A 105 -21.30 13.82 -1.31
C ARG A 105 -21.79 12.44 -0.87
N LEU A 106 -21.18 11.36 -1.36
CA LEU A 106 -21.52 10.00 -0.94
C LEU A 106 -21.10 9.68 0.50
N LEU A 107 -20.01 10.31 0.98
CA LEU A 107 -19.50 10.14 2.35
C LEU A 107 -20.26 10.99 3.38
N SER A 108 -20.79 12.15 2.96
CA SER A 108 -21.45 13.11 3.85
C SER A 108 -22.58 12.48 4.68
N GLY A 109 -22.50 12.64 6.00
CA GLY A 109 -23.51 12.12 6.94
C GLY A 109 -23.54 10.59 7.07
N ARG A 110 -22.55 9.86 6.53
CA ARG A 110 -22.54 8.39 6.50
C ARG A 110 -21.23 7.84 7.07
N ALA A 111 -21.35 6.72 7.78
CA ALA A 111 -20.19 5.91 8.14
C ALA A 111 -19.55 5.30 6.88
N HIS A 112 -18.23 5.26 6.86
CA HIS A 112 -17.41 4.83 5.73
C HIS A 112 -16.10 4.21 6.22
#